data_AF-A0ABD5AUQ5-F1
#
_entry.id   AF-A0ABD5AUQ5-F1
#
_cell.length_a   1.000
_cell.length_b   1.000
_cell.length_c   1.000
_cell.angle_alpha   90.00
_cell.angle_beta   90.00
_cell.angle_gamma   90.00
#
_symmetry.space_group_name_H-M   'P 1'
#
loop_
_entity.id
_entity.type
_entity.pdbx_description
1 polymer ?
#
loop_
_entity_poly.entity_id
_entity_poly.type
_entity_poly.pdbx_seq_one_letter_code
_entity_poly.pdbx_strand_id
1 'polypeptide(L)' 'MDIKEILDETGWSLNEILKRLNSFPYVTEKITEDSLSNMTKEEFMEFFLGKKGDDLSE' A
#
# COMPACT_ATOMS: atom_id res chain seq x y z
N MET A 1 -2.14 10.56 -1.23
CA MET A 1 -0.79 10.68 -1.85
C MET A 1 -0.98 10.64 -3.35
N ASP A 2 -0.16 11.31 -4.16
CA ASP A 2 -0.29 11.12 -5.61
C ASP A 2 0.20 9.70 -5.94
N ILE A 3 -0.67 8.85 -6.49
CA ILE A 3 -0.29 7.49 -6.90
C ILE A 3 0.96 7.51 -7.78
N LYS A 4 1.14 8.56 -8.60
CA LYS A 4 2.31 8.72 -9.45
C LYS A 4 3.61 8.77 -8.68
N GLU A 5 3.63 9.37 -7.50
CA GLU A 5 4.81 9.39 -6.64
C GLU A 5 5.18 7.98 -6.15
N ILE A 6 4.18 7.16 -5.77
CA ILE A 6 4.41 5.77 -5.37
C ILE A 6 4.96 4.95 -6.55
N LEU A 7 4.39 5.14 -7.73
CA LEU A 7 4.83 4.45 -8.95
C LEU A 7 6.28 4.81 -9.30
N ASP A 8 6.65 6.08 -9.13
CA ASP A 8 8.00 6.58 -9.37
C ASP A 8 9.00 6.09 -8.32
N GLU A 9 8.64 6.14 -7.03
CA GLU A 9 9.50 5.67 -5.92
C GLU A 9 9.71 4.15 -5.95
N THR A 10 8.68 3.38 -6.26
CA THR A 10 8.76 1.91 -6.27
C THR A 10 9.24 1.35 -7.61
N GLY A 11 9.17 2.14 -8.69
CA GLY A 11 9.41 1.69 -10.06
C GLY A 11 8.41 0.64 -10.55
N TRP A 12 7.29 0.44 -9.84
CA TRP A 12 6.28 -0.55 -10.20
C TRP A 12 5.10 0.10 -10.92
N SER A 13 4.44 -0.69 -11.77
CA SER A 13 3.15 -0.30 -12.33
C SER A 13 2.05 -0.45 -11.30
N LEU A 14 1.00 0.37 -11.41
CA LEU A 14 -0.15 0.34 -10.51
C LEU A 14 -0.72 -1.08 -10.37
N ASN A 15 -0.86 -1.79 -11.50
CA ASN A 15 -1.37 -3.15 -11.49
C ASN A 15 -0.50 -4.13 -10.67
N GLU A 16 0.82 -3.96 -10.69
CA GLU A 16 1.73 -4.78 -9.88
C GLU A 16 1.64 -4.44 -8.39
N ILE A 17 1.52 -3.15 -8.06
CA ILE A 17 1.25 -2.70 -6.69
C ILE A 17 -0.05 -3.30 -6.18
N LEU A 18 -1.14 -3.17 -6.95
CA LEU A 18 -2.45 -3.70 -6.59
C LEU A 18 -2.42 -5.23 -6.45
N LYS A 19 -1.72 -5.95 -7.32
CA LYS A 19 -1.55 -7.41 -7.17
C LYS A 19 -0.80 -7.78 -5.90
N ARG A 20 0.31 -7.10 -5.59
CA ARG A 20 1.08 -7.37 -4.36
C ARG A 20 0.24 -7.08 -3.13
N LEU A 21 -0.45 -5.95 -3.11
CA LEU A 21 -1.34 -5.57 -2.02
C LEU A 21 -2.43 -6.62 -1.82
N ASN A 22 -3.16 -6.97 -2.89
CA ASN A 22 -4.21 -7.99 -2.84
C ASN A 22 -3.70 -9.42 -2.62
N SER A 23 -2.39 -9.65 -2.71
CA SER A 23 -1.77 -10.94 -2.41
C SER A 23 -1.43 -11.08 -0.94
N PHE A 24 -1.51 -10.02 -0.14
CA PHE A 24 -1.23 -10.10 1.29
C PHE A 24 -2.36 -10.83 2.02
N PRO A 25 -2.03 -11.73 2.97
CA PRO A 25 -3.02 -12.56 3.67
C PRO A 25 -3.94 -11.76 4.61
N TYR A 26 -3.54 -10.55 5.01
CA TYR A 26 -4.34 -9.65 5.86
C TYR A 26 -5.27 -8.73 5.07
N VAL A 27 -5.16 -8.72 3.74
CA VAL A 27 -6.02 -7.91 2.89
C VAL A 27 -7.35 -8.64 2.73
N THR A 28 -8.30 -8.28 3.58
CA THR A 28 -9.67 -8.81 3.55
C THR A 28 -10.53 -8.16 2.48
N GLU A 29 -10.22 -6.91 2.12
CA GLU A 29 -10.93 -6.14 1.10
C GLU A 29 -10.02 -5.86 -0.08
N LYS A 30 -10.57 -5.99 -1.29
CA LYS A 30 -9.78 -5.85 -2.51
C LYS A 30 -9.33 -4.40 -2.67
N ILE A 31 -8.03 -4.14 -2.56
CA ILE A 31 -7.46 -2.82 -2.78
C ILE A 31 -7.60 -2.49 -4.27
N THR A 32 -8.24 -1.36 -4.57
CA THR A 32 -8.40 -0.83 -5.93
C THR A 32 -7.59 0.44 -6.10
N GLU A 33 -7.48 0.94 -7.34
CA GLU A 33 -6.86 2.25 -7.62
C GLU A 33 -7.53 3.37 -6.82
N ASP A 34 -8.87 3.34 -6.69
CA ASP A 34 -9.62 4.34 -5.93
C ASP A 34 -9.24 4.27 -4.43
N SER A 35 -9.15 3.06 -3.87
CA SER A 35 -8.66 2.85 -2.51
C SER A 35 -7.24 3.39 -2.33
N LEU A 36 -6.35 3.10 -3.29
CA LEU A 36 -4.95 3.53 -3.26
C LEU A 36 -4.80 5.06 -3.39
N SER A 37 -5.64 5.70 -4.22
CA SER A 37 -5.69 7.16 -4.39
C SER A 37 -6.19 7.85 -3.13
N ASN A 38 -7.13 7.22 -2.42
CA ASN A 38 -7.67 7.72 -1.16
C ASN A 38 -6.73 7.45 0.04
N MET A 39 -5.74 6.56 -0.09
CA MET A 39 -4.76 6.28 0.96
C MET A 39 -3.67 7.36 1.06
N THR A 40 -3.17 7.54 2.28
CA THR A 40 -1.97 8.34 2.54
C THR A 40 -0.70 7.51 2.32
N LYS A 41 0.46 8.17 2.24
CA LYS A 41 1.77 7.50 2.12
C LYS A 41 2.01 6.57 3.31
N GLU A 42 1.64 7.02 4.50
CA GLU A 42 1.77 6.25 5.75
C GLU A 42 0.89 5.00 5.70
N GLU A 43 -0.40 5.13 5.37
CA GLU A 43 -1.30 3.98 5.24
C GLU A 43 -0.79 2.97 4.21
N PHE A 44 -0.32 3.45 3.05
CA PHE A 44 0.28 2.58 2.04
C PHE A 44 1.54 1.87 2.56
N MET A 45 2.43 2.59 3.26
CA MET A 45 3.65 2.00 3.84
C MET A 45 3.32 1.00 4.94
N GLU A 46 2.35 1.27 5.80
CA GLU A 46 1.87 0.31 6.81
C GLU A 46 1.28 -0.94 6.15
N PHE A 47 0.46 -0.77 5.12
CA PHE A 47 -0.07 -1.87 4.31
C PHE A 47 1.02 -2.64 3.58
N PHE A 48 2.06 -1.98 3.10
CA PHE A 48 3.11 -2.60 2.30
C PHE A 48 4.17 -3.31 3.17
N LEU A 49 4.52 -2.72 4.31
CA LEU A 49 5.49 -3.25 5.26
C LEU A 49 4.86 -4.27 6.23
N GLY A 50 3.53 -4.42 6.22
CA GLY A 50 2.80 -5.31 7.13
C GLY A 50 2.91 -4.89 8.60
N LYS A 51 3.44 -3.69 8.88
CA LYS A 51 3.49 -3.11 10.21
C LYS A 51 2.14 -2.46 10.49
N LYS A 52 1.21 -3.26 11.00
CA LYS A 52 0.05 -2.74 11.72
C LYS A 52 0.57 -2.21 13.06
N GLY A 53 0.97 -0.95 13.13
CA GLY A 53 1.08 -0.13 14.35
C GLY A 53 1.76 -0.67 15.64
N ASP A 54 2.45 -1.81 15.64
CA ASP A 54 2.94 -2.46 16.88
C ASP A 54 4.45 -2.74 16.78
N ASP A 55 5.24 -1.70 16.49
CA ASP A 55 6.70 -1.73 16.66
C ASP A 55 7.27 -0.31 16.85
N LEU A 56 6.49 0.55 17.51
CA LEU A 56 6.98 1.74 18.21
C LEU A 56 6.81 1.47 19.71
N SER A 57 7.54 0.48 20.22
CA SER A 57 7.82 0.35 21.65
C SER A 57 9.32 0.17 21.78
N GLU A 58 10.02 1.30 21.87
CA GLU A 58 11.28 1.39 22.62
C GLU A 58 11.02 1.20 24.12
#